data_AF-A0AAU4M0M3-F1
#
_entry.id   AF-A0AAU4M0M3-F1
#
_cell.length_a   1.000
_cell.length_b   1.000
_cell.length_c   1.000
_cell.angle_alpha   90.00
_cell.angle_beta   90.00
_cell.angle_gamma   90.00
#
_symmetry.space_group_name_H-M   'P 1'
#
loop_
_entity.id
_entity.type
_entity.pdbx_description
1 polymer ?
#
loop_
_entity_poly.entity_id
_entity_poly.type
_entity_poly.pdbx_seq_one_letter_code
_entity_poly.pdbx_strand_id
1 'polypeptide(L)'
;MKITHVVGRILAVMVLAMGATALSQGSSLAAPVAPFARPAGAPTAQDGAQPAPFHETYNALNGAMGTHISYAESLSYANSVGYGVAVFYDGLGYNNRTGDTLVIIMPRDCTASTGDKDLRLAEMPGDWNDRVSSVTTQMGNGTHCDVWFSSDINFEGECGNRWIHMQADLRKDGCQNRASSFELS
;
A
#
# COMPACT_ATOMS: atom_id res chain seq x y z
N MET A 1 24.24 -21.81 -37.96
CA MET A 1 22.81 -21.53 -37.61
C MET A 1 22.59 -20.05 -37.94
N LYS A 2 21.92 -19.60 -39.03
CA LYS A 2 20.46 -19.66 -39.37
C LYS A 2 19.64 -19.37 -38.10
N ILE A 3 18.81 -18.32 -37.93
CA ILE A 3 17.68 -17.71 -38.70
C ILE A 3 17.38 -16.34 -38.01
N THR A 4 17.40 -15.14 -38.64
CA THR A 4 16.39 -14.32 -39.38
C THR A 4 15.09 -13.83 -38.68
N HIS A 5 14.68 -12.59 -39.09
CA HIS A 5 13.40 -11.83 -38.93
C HIS A 5 13.39 -10.75 -37.82
N VAL A 6 13.35 -9.43 -38.06
CA VAL A 6 12.71 -8.48 -39.03
C VAL A 6 11.21 -8.23 -38.77
N VAL A 7 10.85 -6.91 -38.78
CA VAL A 7 9.53 -6.27 -39.00
C VAL A 7 8.67 -6.05 -37.73
N GLY A 8 8.07 -4.88 -37.44
CA GLY A 8 7.85 -3.70 -38.30
C GLY A 8 7.26 -2.47 -37.60
N ARG A 9 7.25 -1.39 -38.37
CA ARG A 9 6.55 -0.11 -38.16
C ARG A 9 5.06 -0.28 -38.45
N ILE A 10 4.18 0.40 -37.70
CA ILE A 10 2.87 0.84 -38.20
C ILE A 10 2.62 2.30 -37.78
N LEU A 11 2.04 3.03 -38.74
CA LEU A 11 1.70 4.45 -38.78
C LEU A 11 0.41 4.82 -38.01
N ALA A 12 0.37 6.12 -37.66
CA ALA A 12 -0.73 7.09 -37.54
C ALA A 12 -2.16 6.74 -37.99
N VAL A 13 -3.15 7.41 -37.34
CA VAL A 13 -4.32 8.19 -37.87
C VAL A 13 -5.12 8.69 -36.63
N MET A 14 -5.20 9.98 -36.29
CA MET A 14 -6.08 11.09 -36.74
C MET A 14 -7.60 11.00 -36.42
N VAL A 15 -8.06 12.00 -35.63
CA VAL A 15 -9.30 12.84 -35.70
C VAL A 15 -10.70 12.25 -35.41
N LEU A 16 -11.40 12.88 -34.45
CA LEU A 16 -12.83 13.33 -34.49
C LEU A 16 -13.06 14.25 -33.26
N ALA A 17 -13.24 15.56 -33.37
CA ALA A 17 -14.37 16.37 -33.87
C ALA A 17 -15.44 16.70 -32.80
N MET A 18 -15.50 18.00 -32.48
CA MET A 18 -16.67 18.87 -32.31
C MET A 18 -17.89 18.42 -31.46
N GLY A 19 -18.11 19.17 -30.38
CA GLY A 19 -19.30 20.03 -30.24
C GLY A 19 -20.58 19.43 -29.63
N ALA A 20 -21.01 19.98 -28.50
CA ALA A 20 -22.37 20.53 -28.32
C ALA A 20 -22.50 21.19 -26.95
N THR A 21 -22.80 22.48 -26.97
CA THR A 21 -23.40 23.25 -25.88
C THR A 21 -24.85 22.84 -25.69
N ALA A 22 -25.30 22.66 -24.44
CA ALA A 22 -26.71 22.74 -24.09
C ALA A 22 -26.85 23.38 -22.69
N LEU A 23 -27.40 24.60 -22.69
CA LEU A 23 -27.96 25.31 -21.55
C LEU A 23 -29.38 24.82 -21.29
N SER A 24 -29.73 24.56 -20.02
CA SER A 24 -31.04 24.84 -19.40
C SER A 24 -30.92 24.52 -17.90
N GLN A 25 -30.85 25.52 -17.01
CA GLN A 25 -31.96 26.17 -16.29
C GLN A 25 -33.04 25.21 -15.75
N GLY A 26 -33.22 25.20 -14.42
CA GLY A 26 -34.38 24.59 -13.76
C GLY A 26 -34.20 24.34 -12.27
N SER A 27 -34.69 25.27 -11.45
CA SER A 27 -34.59 25.36 -10.00
C SER A 27 -35.22 24.23 -9.17
N SER A 28 -34.63 24.04 -7.99
CA SER A 28 -35.21 23.71 -6.66
C SER A 28 -36.09 22.46 -6.52
N LEU A 29 -35.71 21.60 -5.57
CA LEU A 29 -36.39 21.41 -4.29
C LEU A 29 -35.52 20.54 -3.38
N ALA A 30 -35.21 21.06 -2.20
CA ALA A 30 -34.50 20.34 -1.15
C ALA A 30 -35.43 19.29 -0.52
N ALA A 31 -34.93 18.08 -0.34
CA ALA A 31 -35.54 17.00 0.44
C ALA A 31 -34.42 16.20 1.14
N PRO A 32 -34.73 15.56 2.29
CA PRO A 32 -33.83 15.43 3.44
C PRO A 32 -32.74 14.37 3.28
N VAL A 33 -31.62 14.62 3.96
CA VAL A 33 -30.43 13.75 4.05
C VAL A 33 -30.79 12.46 4.80
N ALA A 34 -30.85 11.35 4.08
CA ALA A 34 -30.69 10.01 4.64
C ALA A 34 -29.32 9.47 4.18
N PRO A 35 -28.53 8.81 5.05
CA PRO A 35 -27.20 8.34 4.71
C PRO A 35 -27.27 7.28 3.60
N PHE A 36 -26.50 7.50 2.53
CA PHE A 36 -26.37 6.62 1.39
C PHE A 36 -25.78 5.26 1.80
N ALA A 37 -26.63 4.24 1.90
CA ALA A 37 -26.22 2.88 1.60
C ALA A 37 -25.98 2.79 0.08
N ARG A 38 -24.73 2.56 -0.35
CA ARG A 38 -24.40 2.41 -1.77
C ARG A 38 -24.54 0.92 -2.16
N PRO A 39 -25.35 0.57 -3.18
CA PRO A 39 -25.48 -0.81 -3.63
C PRO A 39 -24.23 -1.25 -4.41
N ALA A 40 -23.91 -2.53 -4.29
CA ALA A 40 -22.83 -3.20 -5.00
C ALA A 40 -23.07 -3.23 -6.52
N GLY A 41 -22.02 -2.93 -7.30
CA GLY A 41 -21.87 -3.38 -8.69
C GLY A 41 -22.38 -2.44 -9.80
N ALA A 42 -21.53 -1.52 -10.26
CA ALA A 42 -21.46 -1.10 -11.65
C ALA A 42 -20.02 -0.64 -11.97
N PRO A 43 -19.40 -1.10 -13.06
CA PRO A 43 -18.05 -0.67 -13.42
C PRO A 43 -18.15 0.72 -14.07
N THR A 44 -17.81 1.77 -13.32
CA THR A 44 -17.58 3.09 -13.91
C THR A 44 -16.17 3.15 -14.47
N ALA A 45 -16.07 3.19 -15.80
CA ALA A 45 -14.88 3.66 -16.47
C ALA A 45 -14.61 5.11 -16.04
N GLN A 46 -13.53 5.31 -15.28
CA GLN A 46 -12.88 6.61 -15.18
C GLN A 46 -11.42 6.38 -15.58
N ASP A 47 -11.08 6.78 -16.81
CA ASP A 47 -9.72 7.23 -17.12
C ASP A 47 -9.50 8.54 -16.34
N GLY A 48 -9.37 8.43 -15.02
CA GLY A 48 -8.72 9.42 -14.19
C GLY A 48 -7.24 9.08 -14.18
N ALA A 49 -6.37 10.08 -14.35
CA ALA A 49 -4.97 9.88 -14.00
C ALA A 49 -4.92 9.23 -12.61
N GLN A 50 -4.35 8.02 -12.53
CA GLN A 50 -4.18 7.34 -11.25
C GLN A 50 -3.51 8.35 -10.31
N PRO A 51 -4.07 8.61 -9.11
CA PRO A 51 -3.46 9.51 -8.16
C PRO A 51 -1.98 9.14 -8.02
N ALA A 52 -1.11 10.15 -7.95
CA ALA A 52 0.29 9.89 -7.64
C ALA A 52 0.35 9.07 -6.34
N PRO A 53 1.24 8.08 -6.25
CA PRO A 53 1.34 7.25 -5.06
C PRO A 53 1.47 8.12 -3.82
N PHE A 54 0.74 7.76 -2.78
CA PHE A 54 0.86 8.38 -1.48
C PHE A 54 1.76 7.56 -0.57
N HIS A 55 2.45 8.26 0.33
CA HIS A 55 3.36 7.65 1.29
C HIS A 55 2.92 8.04 2.69
N GLU A 56 2.68 7.05 3.53
CA GLU A 56 2.28 7.23 4.93
C GLU A 56 3.37 6.71 5.86
N THR A 57 3.58 7.40 6.97
CA THR A 57 4.55 6.99 8.00
C THR A 57 3.87 6.89 9.34
N TYR A 58 4.05 5.75 10.00
CA TYR A 58 3.55 5.48 11.33
C TYR A 58 4.72 5.24 12.28
N ASN A 59 4.80 6.02 13.35
CA ASN A 59 5.79 5.85 14.40
C ASN A 59 5.15 5.14 15.59
N ALA A 60 5.72 4.01 16.01
CA ALA A 60 5.21 3.21 17.11
C ALA A 60 5.06 3.98 18.44
N LEU A 61 5.79 5.08 18.64
CA LEU A 61 5.68 5.92 19.85
C LEU A 61 4.64 7.03 19.75
N ASN A 62 4.41 7.58 18.56
CA ASN A 62 3.69 8.84 18.37
C ASN A 62 2.48 8.73 17.42
N GLY A 63 2.21 7.54 16.89
CA GLY A 63 1.16 7.32 15.89
C GLY A 63 1.55 7.80 14.49
N ALA A 64 0.56 8.16 13.69
CA ALA A 64 0.77 8.67 12.34
C ALA A 64 1.62 9.95 12.36
N MET A 65 2.76 9.93 11.68
CA MET A 65 3.64 11.08 11.54
C MET A 65 3.18 11.91 10.35
N GLY A 66 2.30 12.89 10.58
CA GLY A 66 1.85 13.80 9.52
C GLY A 66 2.94 14.71 8.91
N THR A 67 4.15 14.72 9.49
CA THR A 67 5.25 15.65 9.12
C THR A 67 6.45 15.00 8.43
N HIS A 68 6.51 13.67 8.31
CA HIS A 68 7.52 12.97 7.48
C HIS A 68 6.83 12.48 6.21
N ILE A 69 6.79 13.34 5.20
CA ILE A 69 5.80 13.28 4.12
C ILE A 69 6.25 12.32 3.01
N SER A 70 7.56 12.09 2.84
CA SER A 70 8.07 11.19 1.80
C SER A 70 8.66 9.90 2.37
N TYR A 71 8.46 8.79 1.63
CA TYR A 71 9.10 7.50 1.87
C TYR A 71 10.61 7.61 2.12
N ALA A 72 11.30 8.45 1.34
CA ALA A 72 12.75 8.64 1.45
C ALA A 72 13.16 9.34 2.75
N GLU A 73 12.41 10.36 3.19
CA GLU A 73 12.67 11.06 4.46
C GLU A 73 12.45 10.14 5.65
N SER A 74 11.38 9.34 5.64
CA SER A 74 11.07 8.40 6.72
C SER A 74 12.14 7.32 6.87
N LEU A 75 12.60 6.76 5.74
CA LEU A 75 13.72 5.83 5.75
C LEU A 75 15.03 6.48 6.18
N SER A 76 15.33 7.69 5.70
CA SER A 76 16.56 8.38 6.09
C SER A 76 16.56 8.69 7.58
N TYR A 77 15.42 9.12 8.13
CA TYR A 77 15.25 9.35 9.55
C TYR A 77 15.52 8.07 10.32
N ALA A 78 14.79 6.99 10.03
CA ALA A 78 14.91 5.73 10.77
C ALA A 78 16.35 5.16 10.74
N ASN A 79 17.01 5.17 9.57
CA ASN A 79 18.40 4.74 9.44
C ASN A 79 19.37 5.63 10.23
N SER A 80 19.14 6.94 10.30
CA SER A 80 20.03 7.88 11.01
C SER A 80 19.99 7.72 12.53
N VAL A 81 18.84 7.30 13.07
CA VAL A 81 18.64 7.10 14.52
C VAL A 81 18.80 5.65 14.97
N GLY A 82 18.99 4.71 14.03
CA GLY A 82 19.11 3.27 14.34
C GLY A 82 17.79 2.65 14.77
N TYR A 83 16.69 3.04 14.14
CA TYR A 83 15.34 2.54 14.42
C TYR A 83 14.97 1.42 13.45
N GLY A 84 14.29 0.39 13.98
CA GLY A 84 13.68 -0.67 13.18
C GLY A 84 12.65 -0.11 12.19
N VAL A 85 12.55 -0.73 11.00
CA VAL A 85 11.60 -0.33 9.97
C VAL A 85 10.88 -1.54 9.38
N ALA A 86 9.59 -1.41 9.14
CA ALA A 86 8.87 -2.24 8.19
C ALA A 86 8.22 -1.35 7.12
N VAL A 87 8.39 -1.70 5.85
CA VAL A 87 7.74 -1.02 4.72
C VAL A 87 6.76 -1.97 4.08
N PHE A 88 5.50 -1.55 4.05
CA PHE A 88 4.41 -2.22 3.36
C PHE A 88 4.12 -1.51 2.05
N TYR A 89 3.87 -2.28 1.00
CA TYR A 89 3.60 -1.77 -0.34
C TYR A 89 2.25 -2.30 -0.84
N ASP A 90 1.44 -1.42 -1.41
CA ASP A 90 0.24 -1.80 -2.17
C ASP A 90 0.63 -2.50 -3.49
N GLY A 91 1.83 -2.19 -4.02
CA GLY A 91 2.41 -2.86 -5.18
C GLY A 91 3.18 -4.15 -4.86
N LEU A 92 3.28 -5.04 -5.84
CA LEU A 92 4.19 -6.19 -5.83
C LEU A 92 5.65 -5.73 -6.02
N GLY A 93 6.60 -6.54 -5.55
CA GLY A 93 8.03 -6.35 -5.83
C GLY A 93 8.62 -5.09 -5.21
N TYR A 94 8.11 -4.66 -4.05
CA TYR A 94 8.57 -3.46 -3.33
C TYR A 94 8.39 -2.18 -4.16
N ASN A 95 7.36 -2.15 -5.00
CA ASN A 95 7.11 -1.05 -5.91
C ASN A 95 6.53 0.17 -5.17
N ASN A 96 7.40 1.14 -4.87
CA ASN A 96 7.05 2.47 -4.35
C ASN A 96 6.90 3.55 -5.42
N ARG A 97 7.02 3.20 -6.71
CA ARG A 97 6.95 4.19 -7.81
C ARG A 97 5.54 4.42 -8.31
N THR A 98 4.69 3.40 -8.23
CA THR A 98 3.31 3.43 -8.72
C THR A 98 2.31 2.89 -7.70
N GLY A 99 2.79 2.38 -6.56
CA GLY A 99 1.97 1.88 -5.47
C GLY A 99 2.25 2.65 -4.19
N ASP A 100 1.22 2.77 -3.37
CA ASP A 100 1.30 3.45 -2.08
C ASP A 100 2.22 2.67 -1.13
N THR A 101 2.78 3.38 -0.15
CA THR A 101 3.66 2.75 0.86
C THR A 101 3.31 3.20 2.27
N LEU A 102 3.32 2.26 3.20
CA LEU A 102 3.25 2.53 4.63
C LEU A 102 4.58 2.16 5.27
N VAL A 103 5.21 3.14 5.92
CA VAL A 103 6.46 2.97 6.65
C VAL A 103 6.15 2.91 8.14
N ILE A 104 6.37 1.76 8.76
CA ILE A 104 6.32 1.57 10.21
C ILE A 104 7.72 1.80 10.77
N ILE A 105 7.86 2.77 11.67
CA ILE A 105 9.10 3.08 12.37
C ILE A 105 9.00 2.63 13.81
N MET A 106 10.00 1.87 14.26
CA MET A 106 10.08 1.34 15.61
C MET A 106 11.31 1.90 16.34
N PRO A 107 11.15 2.42 17.57
CA PRO A 107 12.22 3.11 18.30
C PRO A 107 13.32 2.18 18.85
N ARG A 108 13.27 0.89 18.52
CA ARG A 108 14.19 -0.16 18.96
C ARG A 108 14.47 -1.08 17.79
N ASP A 109 15.65 -1.69 17.80
CA ASP A 109 15.91 -2.85 16.96
C ASP A 109 14.97 -3.99 17.36
N CYS A 110 14.50 -4.70 16.35
CA CYS A 110 13.76 -5.94 16.49
C CYS A 110 14.58 -6.97 17.26
N THR A 111 13.94 -7.60 18.24
CA THR A 111 14.54 -8.69 19.00
C THR A 111 14.56 -9.93 18.12
N ALA A 112 15.72 -10.58 18.00
CA ALA A 112 15.82 -11.84 17.23
C ALA A 112 14.99 -13.02 17.82
N SER A 113 14.10 -12.76 18.78
CA SER A 113 13.24 -13.70 19.47
C SER A 113 11.80 -13.56 18.98
N THR A 114 11.34 -14.51 18.17
CA THR A 114 9.93 -14.62 17.75
C THR A 114 8.93 -14.81 18.90
N GLY A 115 9.42 -14.92 20.15
CA GLY A 115 8.61 -14.98 21.37
C GLY A 115 8.29 -13.62 21.99
N ASP A 116 9.09 -12.58 21.71
CA ASP A 116 8.88 -11.22 22.21
C ASP A 116 8.42 -10.32 21.07
N LYS A 117 7.21 -9.77 21.19
CA LYS A 117 6.62 -8.93 20.14
C LYS A 117 7.00 -7.48 20.41
N ASP A 118 7.83 -6.89 19.56
CA ASP A 118 8.29 -5.50 19.69
C ASP A 118 7.20 -4.49 19.34
N LEU A 119 6.32 -4.84 18.40
CA LEU A 119 5.12 -4.07 18.07
C LEU A 119 3.98 -5.00 17.69
N ARG A 120 2.76 -4.65 18.12
CA ARG A 120 1.53 -5.29 17.69
C ARG A 120 0.50 -4.22 17.35
N LEU A 121 0.00 -4.22 16.12
CA LEU A 121 -1.12 -3.38 15.74
C LEU A 121 -2.30 -4.28 15.40
N ALA A 122 -3.35 -4.16 16.21
CA ALA A 122 -4.59 -4.93 16.05
C ALA A 122 -5.37 -4.53 14.79
N GLU A 123 -4.99 -3.43 14.15
CA GLU A 123 -5.54 -2.96 12.88
C GLU A 123 -4.43 -2.26 12.12
N MET A 124 -4.43 -2.32 10.79
CA MET A 124 -3.50 -1.54 9.98
C MET A 124 -3.75 -0.03 10.18
N PRO A 125 -2.71 0.81 10.26
CA PRO A 125 -2.87 2.26 10.30
C PRO A 125 -3.63 2.82 9.09
N GLY A 126 -4.49 3.82 9.32
CA GLY A 126 -5.15 4.54 8.23
C GLY A 126 -6.16 3.67 7.47
N ASP A 127 -6.03 3.60 6.15
CA ASP A 127 -6.88 2.80 5.26
C ASP A 127 -6.15 1.55 4.71
N TRP A 128 -5.10 1.09 5.40
CA TRP A 128 -4.20 0.02 4.93
C TRP A 128 -4.71 -1.42 5.08
N ASN A 129 -5.87 -1.63 5.70
CA ASN A 129 -6.50 -2.96 5.76
C ASN A 129 -6.71 -3.49 4.33
N ASP A 130 -6.32 -4.74 4.09
CA ASP A 130 -6.49 -5.43 2.81
C ASP A 130 -5.72 -4.82 1.61
N ARG A 131 -4.63 -4.09 1.87
CA ARG A 131 -3.83 -3.44 0.81
C ARG A 131 -2.44 -4.02 0.60
N VAL A 132 -1.87 -4.65 1.62
CA VAL A 132 -0.45 -5.05 1.58
C VAL A 132 -0.22 -6.20 0.58
N SER A 133 0.54 -5.91 -0.48
CA SER A 133 0.92 -6.86 -1.54
C SER A 133 2.37 -7.33 -1.42
N SER A 134 3.27 -6.49 -0.90
CA SER A 134 4.66 -6.86 -0.61
C SER A 134 5.19 -6.13 0.63
N VAL A 135 6.25 -6.67 1.24
CA VAL A 135 6.86 -6.14 2.47
C VAL A 135 8.38 -6.28 2.47
N THR A 136 9.07 -5.27 2.99
CA THR A 136 10.47 -5.39 3.43
C THR A 136 10.66 -4.76 4.79
N THR A 137 11.43 -5.42 5.64
CA THR A 137 11.89 -4.89 6.92
C THR A 137 13.39 -4.60 6.94
N GLN A 138 14.05 -4.79 5.79
CA GLN A 138 15.49 -4.65 5.69
C GLN A 138 15.91 -3.18 5.79
N MET A 139 16.75 -2.88 6.77
CA MET A 139 17.40 -1.59 6.96
C MET A 139 18.73 -1.50 6.19
N GLY A 140 19.22 -0.26 5.97
CA GLY A 140 20.45 -0.02 5.22
C GLY A 140 21.73 -0.53 5.91
N ASN A 141 21.66 -0.86 7.19
CA ASN A 141 22.74 -1.41 8.02
C ASN A 141 22.73 -2.95 8.12
N GLY A 142 21.80 -3.63 7.47
CA GLY A 142 21.70 -5.10 7.46
C GLY A 142 20.89 -5.71 8.61
N THR A 143 20.40 -4.92 9.55
CA THR A 143 19.40 -5.39 10.53
C THR A 143 18.01 -5.45 9.88
N HIS A 144 17.15 -6.32 10.39
CA HIS A 144 15.79 -6.50 9.91
C HIS A 144 14.87 -6.94 11.05
N CYS A 145 13.59 -6.68 10.86
CA CYS A 145 12.51 -7.22 11.67
C CYS A 145 11.88 -8.41 10.94
N ASP A 146 11.21 -9.29 11.64
CA ASP A 146 10.27 -10.20 11.03
C ASP A 146 8.84 -9.69 11.26
N VAL A 147 8.00 -9.75 10.23
CA VAL A 147 6.57 -9.45 10.32
C VAL A 147 5.74 -10.74 10.27
N TRP A 148 4.73 -10.81 11.12
CA TRP A 148 3.65 -11.78 11.03
C TRP A 148 2.36 -11.04 10.66
N PHE A 149 1.64 -11.51 9.64
CA PHE A 149 0.37 -10.92 9.23
C PHE A 149 -0.82 -11.75 9.70
N SER A 150 -1.98 -11.12 9.79
CA SER A 150 -3.25 -11.79 10.01
C SER A 150 -4.30 -11.22 9.06
N SER A 151 -5.22 -12.06 8.61
CA SER A 151 -6.17 -11.67 7.55
C SER A 151 -7.28 -10.75 8.05
N ASP A 152 -7.46 -10.69 9.35
CA ASP A 152 -8.49 -9.92 10.01
C ASP A 152 -7.85 -9.04 11.09
N ILE A 153 -8.64 -8.10 11.61
CA ILE A 153 -8.24 -7.29 12.76
C ILE A 153 -8.08 -8.18 14.01
N ASN A 154 -7.44 -7.65 15.04
CA ASN A 154 -7.18 -8.33 16.32
C ASN A 154 -6.40 -9.65 16.19
N PHE A 155 -5.53 -9.77 15.18
CA PHE A 155 -4.67 -10.94 14.97
C PHE A 155 -5.45 -12.22 14.65
N GLU A 156 -6.63 -12.08 14.07
CA GLU A 156 -7.46 -13.20 13.64
C GLU A 156 -7.23 -13.53 12.16
N GLY A 157 -7.46 -14.79 11.82
CA GLY A 157 -7.37 -15.29 10.46
C GLY A 157 -5.94 -15.42 9.91
N GLU A 158 -5.77 -16.37 9.01
CA GLU A 158 -4.45 -16.71 8.46
C GLU A 158 -4.12 -15.89 7.20
N CYS A 159 -3.02 -15.15 7.28
CA CYS A 159 -2.40 -14.42 6.17
C CYS A 159 -0.91 -14.42 6.43
N GLY A 160 -0.13 -15.19 5.65
CA GLY A 160 1.30 -15.33 5.93
C GLY A 160 1.53 -16.22 7.14
N ASN A 161 1.56 -17.53 6.94
CA ASN A 161 1.70 -18.53 8.01
C ASN A 161 3.15 -18.70 8.49
N ARG A 162 3.91 -17.61 8.49
CA ARG A 162 5.31 -17.55 8.89
C ARG A 162 5.72 -16.11 9.19
N TRP A 163 6.80 -15.98 9.95
CA TRP A 163 7.54 -14.74 10.10
C TRP A 163 8.26 -14.38 8.77
N ILE A 164 8.15 -13.11 8.36
CA ILE A 164 8.60 -12.60 7.06
C ILE A 164 9.48 -11.37 7.27
N HIS A 165 10.76 -11.43 6.90
CA HIS A 165 11.58 -10.22 6.77
C HIS A 165 11.37 -9.54 5.41
N MET A 166 11.24 -10.32 4.34
CA MET A 166 11.03 -9.82 2.99
C MET A 166 10.14 -10.77 2.19
N GLN A 167 9.14 -10.20 1.51
CA GLN A 167 8.34 -10.91 0.54
C GLN A 167 7.85 -9.97 -0.57
N ALA A 168 8.27 -10.26 -1.79
CA ALA A 168 7.93 -9.48 -2.99
C ALA A 168 6.50 -9.76 -3.50
N ASP A 169 5.89 -10.87 -3.07
CA ASP A 169 4.53 -11.26 -3.47
C ASP A 169 3.86 -12.05 -2.35
N LEU A 170 3.12 -11.36 -1.47
CA LEU A 170 2.44 -11.96 -0.32
C LEU A 170 1.31 -12.92 -0.72
N ARG A 171 0.85 -12.90 -1.98
CA ARG A 171 -0.14 -13.86 -2.49
C ARG A 171 0.41 -15.28 -2.46
N LYS A 172 1.73 -15.45 -2.57
CA LYS A 172 2.41 -16.75 -2.46
C LYS A 172 2.39 -17.31 -1.04
N ASP A 173 2.21 -16.45 -0.04
CA ASP A 173 2.11 -16.80 1.37
C ASP A 173 0.64 -16.84 1.87
N GLY A 174 -0.34 -16.81 0.94
CA GLY A 174 -1.76 -16.95 1.27
C GLY A 174 -2.48 -15.65 1.67
N CYS A 175 -1.77 -14.53 1.78
CA CYS A 175 -2.37 -13.26 2.20
C CYS A 175 -3.34 -12.65 1.18
N GLN A 176 -3.07 -12.73 -0.12
CA GLN A 176 -3.96 -12.24 -1.19
C GLN A 176 -4.52 -10.82 -0.96
N ASN A 177 -3.68 -9.91 -0.44
CA ASN A 177 -4.08 -8.55 -0.06
C ASN A 177 -5.21 -8.55 0.98
N ARG A 178 -5.10 -9.39 2.00
CA ARG A 178 -6.05 -9.46 3.12
C ARG A 178 -5.42 -9.09 4.45
N ALA A 179 -4.17 -8.61 4.46
CA ALA A 179 -3.51 -8.27 5.72
C ALA A 179 -4.24 -7.10 6.39
N SER A 180 -4.79 -7.34 7.58
CA SER A 180 -5.59 -6.37 8.33
C SER A 180 -5.09 -6.15 9.76
N SER A 181 -4.16 -6.98 10.23
CA SER A 181 -3.37 -6.72 11.44
C SER A 181 -1.98 -7.34 11.31
N PHE A 182 -1.03 -6.91 12.15
CA PHE A 182 0.33 -7.44 12.10
C PHE A 182 1.07 -7.35 13.44
N GLU A 183 2.13 -8.16 13.52
CA GLU A 183 3.06 -8.23 14.62
C GLU A 183 4.49 -8.11 14.09
N LEU A 184 5.35 -7.39 14.78
CA LEU A 184 6.78 -7.29 14.49
C LEU A 184 7.59 -7.91 15.63
N SER A 185 8.62 -8.65 15.25
CA SER A 185 9.65 -9.23 16.11
C SER A 185 11.01 -8.84 15.57
#